data_AF-A0A7W1ZQB2-F1
#
_entry.id   AF-A0A7W1ZQB2-F1
#
_cell.length_a   1.000
_cell.length_b   1.000
_cell.length_c   1.000
_cell.angle_alpha   90.00
_cell.angle_beta   90.00
_cell.angle_gamma   90.00
#
_symmetry.space_group_name_H-M   'P 1'
#
loop_
_entity.id
_entity.type
_entity.pdbx_description
1 polymer ?
#
loop_
_entity_poly.entity_id
_entity_poly.type
_entity_poly.pdbx_seq_one_letter_code
_entity_poly.pdbx_strand_id
1 'polypeptide(L)'
;MNKPNQPGVLPVNPVEATLKPFPQRAAKICILLPLVIVLWNAASRALAPQISFLSTPSGAILSAALCLVITVAGLTFGVIALLGVHRFGRKQILGRALIGMTINGLLLSILVTNFLAGRAKAQAQLDQLAQTRQAVQDLREGIKNDTSPNATSTHMEKLQKQVETAADKTTGPESAIMRANAVFLKQMQETSRTFEDASQRFEPEEILNLASSTTREALVAKRTATQDYIDANVGLRAFLEGGIEIFRAELVKQKLAPKDIELATASLHKGFGDKLPLLFRVRDSITDYASALLAVVNLLEENLGKWSYDEATEEFETEDEILRAKYISLLEKIDVAADEQNAAEELRQEMLSR
;
A
#
# COMPACT_ATOMS: atom_id res chain seq x y z
N MET A 1 81.81 -7.48 73.53
CA MET A 1 81.45 -6.44 72.54
C MET A 1 80.43 -7.05 71.56
N ASN A 2 79.15 -6.71 71.73
CA ASN A 2 78.05 -7.18 70.88
C ASN A 2 78.03 -6.40 69.57
N LYS A 3 78.01 -7.10 68.42
CA LYS A 3 77.75 -6.49 67.11
C LYS A 3 76.26 -6.14 67.01
N PRO A 4 75.88 -4.92 66.58
CA PRO A 4 74.50 -4.56 66.34
C PRO A 4 73.95 -5.31 65.11
N ASN A 5 72.81 -5.97 65.29
CA ASN A 5 72.04 -6.59 64.21
C ASN A 5 71.65 -5.54 63.16
N GLN A 6 72.08 -5.73 61.92
CA GLN A 6 71.56 -4.94 60.80
C GLN A 6 70.12 -5.36 60.49
N PRO A 7 69.18 -4.41 60.32
CA PRO A 7 67.81 -4.73 59.93
C PRO A 7 67.81 -5.37 58.54
N GLY A 8 67.23 -6.57 58.45
CA GLY A 8 67.08 -7.30 57.19
C GLY A 8 66.27 -6.46 56.19
N VAL A 9 66.90 -6.13 55.06
CA VAL A 9 66.23 -5.52 53.91
C VAL A 9 65.24 -6.57 53.38
N LEU A 10 63.95 -6.33 53.54
CA LEU A 10 62.91 -7.19 52.98
C LEU A 10 63.10 -7.26 51.46
N PRO A 11 63.08 -8.47 50.85
CA PRO A 11 63.18 -8.62 49.42
C PRO A 11 62.00 -7.88 48.77
N VAL A 12 62.31 -6.82 48.03
CA VAL A 12 61.32 -6.13 47.19
C VAL A 12 60.76 -7.16 46.24
N ASN A 13 59.45 -7.42 46.34
CA ASN A 13 58.78 -8.44 45.57
C ASN A 13 58.95 -8.11 44.07
N PRO A 14 59.68 -8.93 43.27
CA PRO A 14 60.00 -8.59 41.88
C PRO A 14 58.77 -8.55 40.96
N VAL A 15 57.59 -8.89 41.49
CA VAL A 15 56.31 -8.93 40.78
C VAL A 15 55.78 -7.52 40.47
N GLU A 16 56.13 -6.49 41.24
CA GLU A 16 55.64 -5.12 40.98
C GLU A 16 56.36 -4.38 39.84
N ALA A 17 57.45 -4.93 39.30
CA ALA A 17 58.35 -4.20 38.39
C ALA A 17 57.97 -4.23 36.89
N THR A 18 56.86 -4.85 36.46
CA THR A 18 56.60 -5.06 35.01
C THR A 18 55.23 -4.61 34.49
N LEU A 19 54.36 -4.05 35.34
CA LEU A 19 53.06 -3.56 34.87
C LEU A 19 53.24 -2.23 34.12
N LYS A 20 53.13 -2.28 32.78
CA LYS A 20 53.13 -1.09 31.93
C LYS A 20 52.11 -0.05 32.44
N PRO A 21 52.46 1.25 32.49
CA PRO A 21 51.59 2.30 33.01
C PRO A 21 50.29 2.38 32.21
N PHE A 22 49.20 2.68 32.91
CA PHE A 22 47.83 2.68 32.36
C PHE A 22 47.69 3.49 31.04
N PRO A 23 48.27 4.69 30.88
CA PRO A 23 48.18 5.45 29.62
C PRO A 23 48.75 4.70 28.40
N GLN A 24 49.79 3.87 28.59
CA GLN A 24 50.33 3.05 27.49
C GLN A 24 49.37 1.93 27.09
N ARG A 25 48.60 1.38 28.04
CA ARG A 25 47.55 0.37 27.76
C ARG A 25 46.36 1.02 27.08
N ALA A 26 45.90 2.17 27.57
CA ALA A 26 44.83 2.94 26.96
C ALA A 26 45.14 3.30 25.50
N ALA A 27 46.36 3.75 25.19
CA ALA A 27 46.79 4.04 23.83
C ALA A 27 46.73 2.81 22.89
N LYS A 28 47.01 1.60 23.41
CA LYS A 28 46.89 0.36 22.63
C LYS A 28 45.43 -0.03 22.41
N ILE A 29 44.60 0.06 23.45
CA ILE A 29 43.16 -0.23 23.37
C ILE A 29 42.49 0.71 22.35
N CYS A 30 42.84 1.99 22.37
CA CYS A 30 42.35 3.00 21.42
C CYS A 30 42.57 2.60 19.94
N ILE A 31 43.70 1.95 19.62
CA ILE A 31 43.99 1.44 18.26
C ILE A 31 43.25 0.12 17.97
N LEU A 32 43.12 -0.76 18.96
CA LEU A 32 42.51 -2.07 18.79
C LEU A 32 40.99 -2.00 18.60
N LEU A 33 40.31 -1.09 19.29
CA LEU A 33 38.84 -1.00 19.26
C LEU A 33 38.26 -0.76 17.84
N PRO A 34 38.82 0.14 17.02
CA PRO A 34 38.46 0.24 15.60
C PRO A 34 38.53 -1.08 14.82
N LEU A 35 39.58 -1.86 15.04
CA LEU A 35 39.75 -3.16 14.37
C LEU A 35 38.66 -4.14 14.82
N VAL A 36 38.30 -4.13 16.10
CA VAL A 36 37.18 -4.93 16.62
C VAL A 36 35.87 -4.53 15.94
N ILE A 37 35.60 -3.23 15.75
CA ILE A 37 34.40 -2.77 15.04
C ILE A 37 34.38 -3.24 13.58
N VAL A 38 35.52 -3.17 12.88
CA VAL A 38 35.61 -3.64 11.48
C VAL A 38 35.38 -5.15 11.41
N LEU A 39 36.01 -5.92 12.30
CA LEU A 39 35.83 -7.37 12.37
C LEU A 39 34.40 -7.75 12.74
N TRP A 40 33.78 -7.04 13.70
CA TRP A 40 32.38 -7.25 14.07
C TRP A 40 31.44 -6.99 12.91
N ASN A 41 31.63 -5.91 12.16
CA ASN A 41 30.81 -5.61 10.99
C ASN A 41 31.00 -6.62 9.85
N ALA A 42 32.22 -7.11 9.65
CA ALA A 42 32.47 -8.18 8.67
C ALA A 42 31.80 -9.50 9.11
N ALA A 43 31.95 -9.87 10.38
CA ALA A 43 31.35 -11.07 10.94
C ALA A 43 29.81 -11.00 10.95
N SER A 44 29.22 -9.87 11.34
CA SER A 44 27.77 -9.70 11.37
C SER A 44 27.15 -9.80 9.99
N ARG A 45 27.81 -9.26 8.95
CA ARG A 45 27.39 -9.42 7.55
C ARG A 45 27.50 -10.86 7.06
N ALA A 46 28.59 -11.55 7.41
CA ALA A 46 28.77 -12.96 7.03
C ALA A 46 27.76 -13.89 7.71
N LEU A 47 27.38 -13.57 8.95
CA LEU A 47 26.46 -14.38 9.76
C LEU A 47 24.99 -13.97 9.61
N ALA A 48 24.67 -12.82 9.03
CA ALA A 48 23.29 -12.35 8.86
C ALA A 48 22.34 -13.34 8.16
N PRO A 49 22.77 -14.14 7.16
CA PRO A 49 21.92 -15.17 6.56
C PRO A 49 21.66 -16.37 7.49
N GLN A 50 22.57 -16.64 8.43
CA GLN A 50 22.51 -17.80 9.32
C GLN A 50 21.78 -17.47 10.63
N ILE A 51 21.84 -16.21 11.07
CA ILE A 51 21.25 -15.74 12.32
C ILE A 51 20.09 -14.80 11.99
N SER A 52 18.87 -15.30 12.06
CA SER A 52 17.64 -14.54 11.77
C SER A 52 17.56 -13.22 12.53
N PHE A 53 18.04 -13.17 13.78
CA PHE A 53 18.07 -11.94 14.56
C PHE A 53 18.88 -10.82 13.89
N LEU A 54 20.05 -11.12 13.31
CA LEU A 54 20.92 -10.13 12.67
C LEU A 54 20.34 -9.59 11.35
N SER A 55 19.43 -10.33 10.71
CA SER A 55 18.70 -9.88 9.52
C SER A 55 17.45 -9.07 9.86
N THR A 56 17.02 -9.02 11.12
CA THR A 56 15.92 -8.13 11.53
C THR A 56 16.37 -6.67 11.70
N PRO A 57 15.47 -5.69 11.48
CA PRO A 57 15.75 -4.28 11.78
C PRO A 57 16.22 -4.05 13.22
N SER A 58 15.64 -4.76 14.19
CA SER A 58 16.02 -4.66 15.61
C SER A 58 17.45 -5.15 15.86
N GLY A 59 17.87 -6.23 15.20
CA GLY A 59 19.25 -6.72 15.29
C GLY A 59 20.26 -5.73 14.70
N ALA A 60 19.91 -5.08 13.58
CA ALA A 60 20.74 -4.04 12.98
C ALA A 60 20.92 -2.83 13.93
N ILE A 61 19.84 -2.38 14.58
CA ILE A 61 19.88 -1.28 15.56
C ILE A 61 20.76 -1.65 16.75
N LEU A 62 20.59 -2.86 17.30
CA LEU A 62 21.37 -3.31 18.45
C LEU A 62 22.87 -3.40 18.11
N SER A 63 23.19 -3.93 16.91
CA SER A 63 24.57 -3.99 16.42
C SER A 63 25.17 -2.59 16.23
N ALA A 64 24.41 -1.65 15.67
CA ALA A 64 24.85 -0.26 15.51
C ALA A 64 25.09 0.42 16.87
N ALA A 65 24.20 0.20 17.85
CA ALA A 65 24.34 0.72 19.21
C ALA A 65 25.61 0.17 19.90
N LEU A 66 25.89 -1.14 19.74
CA LEU A 66 27.11 -1.74 20.25
C LEU A 66 28.37 -1.12 19.61
N CYS A 67 28.37 -0.93 18.28
CA CYS A 67 29.48 -0.27 17.58
C CYS A 67 29.69 1.16 18.08
N LEU A 68 28.62 1.90 18.35
CA LEU A 68 28.69 3.26 18.88
C LEU A 68 29.34 3.28 20.28
N VAL A 69 28.93 2.39 21.18
CA VAL A 69 29.51 2.26 22.53
C VAL A 69 31.02 1.96 22.45
N ILE A 70 31.41 1.03 21.58
CA ILE A 70 32.82 0.69 21.37
C ILE A 70 33.62 1.88 20.82
N THR A 71 33.04 2.64 19.88
CA THR A 71 33.68 3.83 19.30
C THR A 71 33.90 4.92 20.35
N VAL A 72 32.88 5.17 21.18
CA VAL A 72 32.97 6.15 22.28
C VAL A 72 34.03 5.72 23.29
N ALA A 73 34.08 4.43 23.66
CA ALA A 73 35.14 3.89 24.51
C ALA A 73 36.54 4.07 23.90
N GLY A 74 36.69 3.85 22.59
CA GLY A 74 37.94 4.10 21.86
C GLY A 74 38.42 5.55 21.97
N LEU A 75 37.50 6.50 21.82
CA LEU A 75 37.79 7.93 21.96
C LEU A 75 38.16 8.30 23.40
N THR A 76 37.43 7.81 24.41
CA THR A 76 37.73 8.11 25.81
C THR A 76 39.10 7.57 26.23
N PHE A 77 39.47 6.35 25.80
CA PHE A 77 40.82 5.83 26.01
C PHE A 77 41.90 6.65 25.29
N GLY A 78 41.60 7.17 24.10
CA GLY A 78 42.48 8.10 23.39
C GLY A 78 42.75 9.38 24.18
N VAL A 79 41.70 10.00 24.72
CA VAL A 79 41.80 11.20 25.56
C VAL A 79 42.61 10.93 26.85
N ILE A 80 42.33 9.83 27.54
CA ILE A 80 43.06 9.45 28.76
C ILE A 80 44.54 9.20 28.45
N ALA A 81 44.85 8.57 27.31
CA ALA A 81 46.23 8.38 26.87
C ALA A 81 46.95 9.70 26.61
N LEU A 82 46.28 10.68 25.98
CA LEU A 82 46.83 12.01 25.73
C LEU A 82 47.10 12.78 27.02
N LEU A 83 46.18 12.75 28.00
CA LEU A 83 46.39 13.38 29.31
C LEU A 83 47.60 12.77 30.05
N GLY A 84 47.85 11.46 29.86
CA GLY A 84 49.02 10.77 30.42
C GLY A 84 50.37 11.19 29.81
N VAL A 85 50.40 11.84 28.64
CA VAL A 85 51.65 12.23 27.97
C VAL A 85 52.46 13.22 28.80
N HIS A 86 51.79 14.13 29.51
CA HIS A 86 52.46 15.12 30.37
C HIS A 86 53.32 14.45 31.46
N ARG A 87 52.87 13.29 31.98
CA ARG A 87 53.52 12.61 33.10
C ARG A 87 54.51 11.53 32.69
N PHE A 88 54.25 10.82 31.59
CA PHE A 88 55.02 9.61 31.20
C PHE A 88 55.87 9.80 29.94
N GLY A 89 55.87 11.01 29.37
CA GLY A 89 56.66 11.37 28.20
C GLY A 89 55.98 11.04 26.86
N ARG A 90 56.47 11.68 25.80
CA ARG A 90 55.89 11.60 24.44
C ARG A 90 56.21 10.30 23.70
N LYS A 91 57.32 9.64 24.02
CA LYS A 91 57.81 8.47 23.29
C LYS A 91 56.76 7.35 23.36
N GLN A 92 56.25 6.94 22.20
CA GLN A 92 55.25 5.88 21.95
C GLN A 92 53.78 6.12 22.37
N ILE A 93 53.47 6.99 23.34
CA ILE A 93 52.08 7.24 23.75
C ILE A 93 51.38 8.18 22.75
N LEU A 94 52.04 9.29 22.40
CA LEU A 94 51.44 10.36 21.61
C LEU A 94 51.02 9.89 20.21
N GLY A 95 51.93 9.24 19.47
CA GLY A 95 51.64 8.78 18.11
C GLY A 95 50.52 7.73 18.08
N ARG A 96 50.50 6.80 19.04
CA ARG A 96 49.48 5.75 19.11
C ARG A 96 48.10 6.32 19.46
N ALA A 97 48.03 7.21 20.44
CA ALA A 97 46.79 7.86 20.82
C ALA A 97 46.24 8.71 19.66
N LEU A 98 47.10 9.44 18.95
CA LEU A 98 46.70 10.28 17.82
C LEU A 98 46.17 9.45 16.64
N ILE A 99 46.85 8.35 16.28
CA ILE A 99 46.40 7.42 15.23
C ILE A 99 45.05 6.81 15.62
N GLY A 100 44.93 6.27 16.84
CA GLY A 100 43.69 5.66 17.32
C GLY A 100 42.53 6.65 17.35
N MET A 101 42.74 7.87 17.83
CA MET A 101 41.72 8.93 17.81
C MET A 101 41.30 9.31 16.40
N THR A 102 42.26 9.41 15.46
CA THR A 102 41.96 9.74 14.06
C THR A 102 41.08 8.66 13.42
N ILE A 103 41.41 7.38 13.64
CA ILE A 103 40.62 6.25 13.13
C ILE A 103 39.22 6.22 13.76
N ASN A 104 39.11 6.35 15.09
CA ASN A 104 37.81 6.38 15.76
C ASN A 104 36.97 7.59 15.31
N GLY A 105 37.59 8.75 15.09
CA GLY A 105 36.91 9.94 14.57
C GLY A 105 36.36 9.74 13.16
N LEU A 106 37.14 9.11 12.27
CA LEU A 106 36.69 8.73 10.93
C LEU A 106 35.51 7.74 10.98
N LEU A 107 35.61 6.69 11.80
CA LEU A 107 34.52 5.72 11.97
C LEU A 107 33.24 6.38 12.51
N LEU A 108 33.38 7.27 13.50
CA LEU A 108 32.26 8.02 14.04
C LEU A 108 31.60 8.91 12.97
N SER A 109 32.40 9.60 12.15
CA SER A 109 31.89 10.42 11.05
C SER A 109 31.09 9.61 10.03
N ILE A 110 31.59 8.42 9.64
CA ILE A 110 30.89 7.50 8.74
C ILE A 110 29.58 7.02 9.39
N LEU A 111 29.60 6.65 10.67
CA LEU A 111 28.42 6.17 11.40
C LEU A 111 27.34 7.25 11.47
N VAL A 112 27.70 8.49 11.82
CA VAL A 112 26.78 9.64 11.86
C VAL A 112 26.18 9.92 10.48
N THR A 113 27.00 9.93 9.43
CA THR A 113 26.52 10.20 8.05
C THR A 113 25.54 9.12 7.58
N ASN A 114 25.87 7.84 7.80
CA ASN A 114 24.98 6.73 7.47
C ASN A 114 23.69 6.75 8.29
N PHE A 115 23.77 7.12 9.58
CA PHE A 115 22.60 7.25 10.44
C PHE A 115 21.67 8.37 9.96
N LEU A 116 22.21 9.55 9.63
CA LEU A 116 21.43 10.66 9.10
C LEU A 116 20.78 10.31 7.77
N ALA A 117 21.51 9.67 6.85
CA ALA A 117 20.97 9.19 5.58
C ALA A 117 19.87 8.13 5.79
N GLY A 118 20.08 7.19 6.71
CA GLY A 118 19.10 6.17 7.07
C GLY A 118 17.84 6.77 7.68
N ARG A 119 17.98 7.73 8.59
CA ARG A 119 16.85 8.45 9.20
C ARG A 119 16.08 9.26 8.16
N ALA A 120 16.77 9.98 7.28
CA ALA A 120 16.13 10.74 6.20
C ALA A 120 15.33 9.81 5.26
N LYS A 121 15.89 8.64 4.91
CA LYS A 121 15.19 7.62 4.11
C LYS A 121 13.97 7.05 4.84
N ALA A 122 14.11 6.72 6.12
CA ALA A 122 13.00 6.19 6.92
C ALA A 122 11.86 7.22 7.08
N GLN A 123 12.21 8.49 7.28
CA GLN A 123 11.23 9.57 7.36
C GLN A 123 10.52 9.77 6.01
N ALA A 124 11.25 9.77 4.89
CA ALA A 124 10.67 9.84 3.56
C ALA A 124 9.69 8.67 3.27
N GLN A 125 9.98 7.47 3.76
CA GLN A 125 9.05 6.33 3.65
C GLN A 125 7.79 6.51 4.50
N LEU A 126 7.92 7.03 5.73
CA LEU A 126 6.75 7.34 6.57
C LEU A 126 5.89 8.43 5.95
N ASP A 127 6.51 9.47 5.40
CA ASP A 127 5.79 10.56 4.71
C ASP A 127 5.04 10.04 3.48
N GLN A 128 5.62 9.11 2.72
CA GLN A 128 4.95 8.45 1.58
C GLN A 128 3.78 7.58 2.01
N LEU A 129 3.93 6.82 3.10
CA LEU A 129 2.82 6.04 3.67
C LEU A 129 1.70 6.93 4.20
N ALA A 130 2.05 8.06 4.81
CA ALA A 130 1.09 9.06 5.27
C ALA A 130 0.33 9.67 4.07
N GLN A 131 1.03 10.04 2.99
CA GLN A 131 0.40 10.54 1.76
C GLN A 131 -0.55 9.50 1.15
N THR A 132 -0.13 8.24 1.08
CA THR A 132 -0.97 7.16 0.53
C THR A 132 -2.21 6.93 1.40
N ARG A 133 -2.07 6.95 2.74
CA ARG A 133 -3.21 6.85 3.66
C ARG A 133 -4.15 8.03 3.51
N GLN A 134 -3.61 9.25 3.40
CA GLN A 134 -4.40 10.45 3.15
C GLN A 134 -5.15 10.33 1.82
N ALA A 135 -4.53 9.80 0.76
CA ALA A 135 -5.18 9.56 -0.52
C ALA A 135 -6.38 8.63 -0.41
N VAL A 136 -6.22 7.54 0.36
CA VAL A 136 -7.29 6.56 0.59
C VAL A 136 -8.40 7.18 1.44
N GLN A 137 -8.07 8.02 2.42
CA GLN A 137 -9.04 8.78 3.20
C GLN A 137 -9.78 9.80 2.33
N ASP A 138 -9.07 10.60 1.54
CA ASP A 138 -9.62 11.55 0.57
C ASP A 138 -10.54 10.84 -0.43
N LEU A 139 -10.18 9.64 -0.89
CA LEU A 139 -11.03 8.82 -1.76
C LEU A 139 -12.32 8.41 -1.04
N ARG A 140 -12.21 7.95 0.21
CA ARG A 140 -13.37 7.53 1.00
C ARG A 140 -14.31 8.70 1.30
N GLU A 141 -13.76 9.84 1.72
CA GLU A 141 -14.52 11.06 1.98
C GLU A 141 -15.08 11.67 0.69
N GLY A 142 -14.32 11.63 -0.40
CA GLY A 142 -14.74 12.04 -1.74
C GLY A 142 -15.95 11.24 -2.21
N ILE A 143 -15.88 9.91 -2.19
CA ILE A 143 -17.01 9.04 -2.55
C ILE A 143 -18.25 9.30 -1.67
N LYS A 144 -18.05 9.70 -0.41
CA LYS A 144 -19.16 9.97 0.52
C LYS A 144 -19.79 11.34 0.29
N ASN A 145 -19.00 12.36 -0.02
CA ASN A 145 -19.43 13.76 -0.02
C ASN A 145 -19.66 14.32 -1.43
N ASP A 146 -19.02 13.75 -2.45
CA ASP A 146 -19.14 14.17 -3.84
C ASP A 146 -20.13 13.26 -4.57
N THR A 147 -21.33 13.78 -4.78
CA THR A 147 -22.42 13.10 -5.50
C THR A 147 -22.33 13.28 -7.01
N SER A 148 -21.25 13.90 -7.53
CA SER A 148 -21.10 14.06 -8.96
C SER A 148 -20.95 12.70 -9.66
N PRO A 149 -21.48 12.55 -10.89
CA PRO A 149 -21.43 11.27 -11.62
C PRO A 149 -20.02 10.72 -11.84
N ASN A 150 -18.99 11.58 -11.78
CA ASN A 150 -17.59 11.25 -12.07
C ASN A 150 -16.68 11.37 -10.83
N ALA A 151 -17.25 11.53 -9.63
CA ALA A 151 -16.46 11.69 -8.41
C ALA A 151 -15.55 10.49 -8.17
N THR A 152 -16.12 9.29 -8.26
CA THR A 152 -15.43 8.02 -7.99
C THR A 152 -14.24 7.83 -8.95
N SER A 153 -14.47 7.97 -10.26
CA SER A 153 -13.41 7.85 -11.26
C SER A 153 -12.30 8.90 -11.09
N THR A 154 -12.64 10.14 -10.72
CA THR A 154 -11.67 11.22 -10.45
C THR A 154 -10.80 10.91 -9.22
N HIS A 155 -11.41 10.49 -8.11
CA HIS A 155 -10.66 10.16 -6.90
C HIS A 155 -9.80 8.90 -7.07
N MET A 156 -10.27 7.91 -7.84
CA MET A 156 -9.48 6.73 -8.19
C MET A 156 -8.25 7.08 -9.04
N GLU A 157 -8.37 8.00 -9.99
CA GLU A 157 -7.23 8.49 -10.78
C GLU A 157 -6.14 9.11 -9.89
N LYS A 158 -6.56 9.95 -8.93
CA LYS A 158 -5.65 10.55 -7.95
C LYS A 158 -4.94 9.48 -7.12
N LEU A 159 -5.67 8.47 -6.62
CA LEU A 159 -5.07 7.36 -5.89
C LEU A 159 -4.07 6.58 -6.76
N GLN A 160 -4.46 6.24 -8.00
CA GLN A 160 -3.61 5.53 -8.95
C GLN A 160 -2.28 6.27 -9.19
N LYS A 161 -2.32 7.58 -9.48
CA LYS A 161 -1.13 8.42 -9.65
C LYS A 161 -0.24 8.47 -8.41
N GLN A 162 -0.83 8.50 -7.22
CA GLN A 162 -0.06 8.51 -5.97
C GLN A 162 0.61 7.16 -5.70
N VAL A 163 -0.08 6.05 -5.96
CA VAL A 163 0.51 4.70 -5.85
C VAL A 163 1.64 4.52 -6.86
N GLU A 164 1.48 5.01 -8.09
CA GLU A 164 2.53 4.99 -9.11
C GLU A 164 3.76 5.82 -8.70
N THR A 165 3.53 7.02 -8.17
CA THR A 165 4.62 7.86 -7.63
C THR A 165 5.34 7.18 -6.45
N ALA A 166 4.61 6.47 -5.59
CA ALA A 166 5.19 5.73 -4.47
C ALA A 166 6.00 4.52 -4.97
N ALA A 167 5.52 3.82 -6.01
CA ALA A 167 6.24 2.75 -6.68
C ALA A 167 7.60 3.22 -7.20
N ASP A 168 7.67 4.39 -7.83
CA ASP A 168 8.91 4.94 -8.41
C ASP A 168 9.94 5.35 -7.35
N LYS A 169 9.49 5.68 -6.14
CA LYS A 169 10.36 6.06 -5.01
C LYS A 169 10.76 4.90 -4.11
N THR A 170 10.16 3.73 -4.33
CA THR A 170 10.41 2.50 -3.58
C THR A 170 11.24 1.53 -4.41
N THR A 171 11.92 0.60 -3.76
CA THR A 171 12.76 -0.42 -4.42
C THR A 171 12.39 -1.81 -3.92
N GLY A 172 12.62 -2.85 -4.72
CA GLY A 172 12.40 -4.24 -4.29
C GLY A 172 10.95 -4.70 -4.45
N PRO A 173 10.53 -5.76 -3.73
CA PRO A 173 9.18 -6.34 -3.82
C PRO A 173 8.05 -5.33 -3.60
N GLU A 174 8.24 -4.36 -2.71
CA GLU A 174 7.24 -3.35 -2.40
C GLU A 174 6.94 -2.45 -3.62
N SER A 175 7.96 -2.07 -4.39
CA SER A 175 7.78 -1.30 -5.63
C SER A 175 6.98 -2.11 -6.67
N ALA A 176 7.30 -3.40 -6.81
CA ALA A 176 6.57 -4.31 -7.69
C ALA A 176 5.08 -4.43 -7.30
N ILE A 177 4.79 -4.60 -6.00
CA ILE A 177 3.40 -4.65 -5.50
C ILE A 177 2.68 -3.34 -5.77
N MET A 178 3.33 -2.19 -5.54
CA MET A 178 2.74 -0.87 -5.82
C MET A 178 2.45 -0.68 -7.32
N ARG A 179 3.35 -1.12 -8.22
CA ARG A 179 3.09 -1.07 -9.68
C ARG A 179 1.91 -1.95 -10.08
N ALA A 180 1.82 -3.17 -9.54
CA ALA A 180 0.68 -4.05 -9.77
C ALA A 180 -0.63 -3.41 -9.29
N ASN A 181 -0.61 -2.76 -8.11
CA ASN A 181 -1.76 -2.03 -7.58
C ASN A 181 -2.16 -0.85 -8.49
N ALA A 182 -1.20 -0.07 -9.00
CA ALA A 182 -1.49 1.04 -9.89
C ALA A 182 -2.17 0.56 -11.19
N VAL A 183 -1.70 -0.55 -11.78
CA VAL A 183 -2.32 -1.15 -12.96
C VAL A 183 -3.72 -1.67 -12.66
N PHE A 184 -3.91 -2.36 -11.52
CA PHE A 184 -5.21 -2.84 -11.09
C PHE A 184 -6.21 -1.70 -10.85
N LEU A 185 -5.79 -0.63 -10.16
CA LEU A 185 -6.61 0.56 -9.92
C LEU A 185 -7.00 1.25 -11.23
N LYS A 186 -6.07 1.31 -12.19
CA LYS A 186 -6.35 1.85 -13.53
C LYS A 186 -7.44 1.05 -14.25
N GLN A 187 -7.35 -0.28 -14.27
CA GLN A 187 -8.37 -1.13 -14.90
C GLN A 187 -9.74 -0.99 -14.20
N MET A 188 -9.74 -0.91 -12.86
CA MET A 188 -10.96 -0.64 -12.09
C MET A 188 -11.55 0.71 -12.49
N GLN A 189 -10.74 1.76 -12.61
CA GLN A 189 -11.17 3.10 -13.02
C GLN A 189 -11.77 3.08 -14.43
N GLU A 190 -11.11 2.46 -15.39
CA GLU A 190 -11.58 2.37 -16.78
C GLU A 190 -12.92 1.64 -16.88
N THR A 191 -13.08 0.55 -16.12
CA THR A 191 -14.32 -0.23 -16.09
C THR A 191 -15.45 0.55 -15.40
N SER A 192 -15.16 1.20 -14.26
CA SER A 192 -16.13 2.08 -13.58
C SER A 192 -16.57 3.23 -14.47
N ARG A 193 -15.65 3.88 -15.18
CA ARG A 193 -15.96 4.98 -16.10
C ARG A 193 -16.85 4.54 -17.25
N THR A 194 -16.60 3.36 -17.81
CA THR A 194 -17.46 2.78 -18.86
C THR A 194 -18.90 2.62 -18.37
N PHE A 195 -19.07 2.15 -17.13
CA PHE A 195 -20.39 2.06 -16.49
C PHE A 195 -21.00 3.44 -16.18
N GLU A 196 -20.23 4.39 -15.63
CA GLU A 196 -20.68 5.78 -15.38
C GLU A 196 -21.18 6.45 -16.68
N ASP A 197 -20.41 6.34 -17.76
CA ASP A 197 -20.75 6.90 -19.09
C ASP A 197 -21.99 6.24 -19.71
N ALA A 198 -22.20 4.94 -19.47
CA ALA A 198 -23.42 4.25 -19.89
C ALA A 198 -24.63 4.64 -19.02
N SER A 199 -24.42 4.78 -17.71
CA SER A 199 -25.46 5.19 -16.75
C SER A 199 -25.99 6.59 -17.02
N GLN A 200 -25.14 7.53 -17.45
CA GLN A 200 -25.57 8.89 -17.80
C GLN A 200 -26.46 8.95 -19.05
N ARG A 201 -26.38 7.94 -19.92
CA ARG A 201 -27.21 7.82 -21.13
C ARG A 201 -28.47 6.99 -20.89
N PHE A 202 -28.58 6.35 -19.73
CA PHE A 202 -29.67 5.48 -19.36
C PHE A 202 -30.64 6.24 -18.46
N GLU A 203 -31.75 6.68 -19.05
CA GLU A 203 -32.82 7.42 -18.37
C GLU A 203 -34.09 6.54 -18.34
N PRO A 204 -34.36 5.80 -17.25
CA PRO A 204 -35.45 4.82 -17.19
C PRO A 204 -36.81 5.40 -17.56
N GLU A 205 -37.09 6.63 -17.14
CA GLU A 205 -38.33 7.34 -17.44
C GLU A 205 -38.48 7.59 -18.93
N GLU A 206 -37.40 7.99 -19.61
CA GLU A 206 -37.41 8.16 -21.06
C GLU A 206 -37.47 6.83 -21.80
N ILE A 207 -36.88 5.75 -21.26
CA ILE A 207 -37.02 4.40 -21.83
C ILE A 207 -38.50 3.95 -21.82
N LEU A 208 -39.24 4.24 -20.73
CA LEU A 208 -40.66 3.90 -20.59
C LEU A 208 -41.62 4.92 -21.22
N ASN A 209 -41.13 6.08 -21.65
CA ASN A 209 -41.95 7.12 -22.28
C ASN A 209 -42.54 6.61 -23.62
N LEU A 210 -43.82 6.25 -23.61
CA LEU A 210 -44.51 5.73 -24.79
C LEU A 210 -44.74 6.79 -25.87
N ALA A 211 -44.91 8.06 -25.48
CA ALA A 211 -45.11 9.17 -26.42
C ALA A 211 -43.91 9.36 -27.36
N SER A 212 -42.68 9.20 -26.83
CA SER A 212 -41.45 9.26 -27.64
C SER A 212 -41.09 7.94 -28.32
N SER A 213 -41.84 6.85 -28.08
CA SER A 213 -41.59 5.50 -28.61
C SER A 213 -42.38 5.14 -29.89
N THR A 214 -42.98 6.12 -30.56
CA THR A 214 -43.90 5.88 -31.70
C THR A 214 -43.22 5.51 -33.01
N THR A 215 -41.89 5.66 -33.10
CA THR A 215 -41.10 5.32 -34.30
C THR A 215 -40.15 4.18 -34.01
N ARG A 216 -39.83 3.40 -35.06
CA ARG A 216 -38.87 2.31 -34.94
C ARG A 216 -37.49 2.84 -34.55
N GLU A 217 -37.07 3.95 -35.14
CA GLU A 217 -35.80 4.60 -34.84
C GLU A 217 -35.67 4.95 -33.35
N ALA A 218 -36.72 5.49 -32.74
CA ALA A 218 -36.73 5.80 -31.31
C ALA A 218 -36.62 4.55 -30.43
N LEU A 219 -37.38 3.49 -30.74
CA LEU A 219 -37.30 2.22 -30.02
C LEU A 219 -35.93 1.56 -30.14
N VAL A 220 -35.31 1.61 -31.32
CA VAL A 220 -33.93 1.11 -31.53
C VAL A 220 -32.92 1.90 -30.71
N ALA A 221 -33.06 3.23 -30.62
CA ALA A 221 -32.19 4.07 -29.81
C ALA A 221 -32.31 3.72 -28.32
N LYS A 222 -33.53 3.59 -27.80
CA LYS A 222 -33.81 3.18 -26.41
C LYS A 222 -33.23 1.80 -26.11
N ARG A 223 -33.48 0.82 -26.99
CA ARG A 223 -32.92 -0.55 -26.88
C ARG A 223 -31.39 -0.52 -26.79
N THR A 224 -30.75 0.28 -27.64
CA THR A 224 -29.29 0.41 -27.67
C THR A 224 -28.76 1.01 -26.37
N ALA A 225 -29.38 2.10 -25.87
CA ALA A 225 -28.99 2.72 -24.60
C ALA A 225 -29.15 1.76 -23.41
N THR A 226 -30.24 1.00 -23.34
CA THR A 226 -30.46 -0.01 -22.29
C THR A 226 -29.45 -1.16 -22.38
N GLN A 227 -29.15 -1.65 -23.60
CA GLN A 227 -28.16 -2.72 -23.79
C GLN A 227 -26.74 -2.26 -23.42
N ASP A 228 -26.33 -1.05 -23.84
CA ASP A 228 -25.05 -0.46 -23.45
C ASP A 228 -24.90 -0.40 -21.92
N TYR A 229 -25.97 -0.04 -21.22
CA TYR A 229 -25.99 0.01 -19.75
C TYR A 229 -25.84 -1.38 -19.11
N ILE A 230 -26.56 -2.38 -19.61
CA ILE A 230 -26.44 -3.78 -19.16
C ILE A 230 -25.01 -4.28 -19.39
N ASP A 231 -24.47 -4.11 -20.59
CA ASP A 231 -23.15 -4.62 -20.97
C ASP A 231 -22.04 -3.99 -20.12
N ALA A 232 -22.13 -2.67 -19.88
CA ALA A 232 -21.18 -1.97 -19.02
C ALA A 232 -21.26 -2.45 -17.56
N ASN A 233 -22.47 -2.72 -17.05
CA ASN A 233 -22.66 -3.26 -15.70
C ASN A 233 -22.12 -4.69 -15.56
N VAL A 234 -22.37 -5.54 -16.56
CA VAL A 234 -21.81 -6.91 -16.64
C VAL A 234 -20.29 -6.87 -16.68
N GLY A 235 -19.70 -5.95 -17.46
CA GLY A 235 -18.26 -5.74 -17.49
C GLY A 235 -17.68 -5.37 -16.12
N LEU A 236 -18.33 -4.43 -15.41
CA LEU A 236 -17.92 -4.05 -14.05
C LEU A 236 -18.05 -5.21 -13.06
N ARG A 237 -19.15 -5.97 -13.13
CA ARG A 237 -19.35 -7.16 -12.31
C ARG A 237 -18.27 -8.22 -12.56
N ALA A 238 -17.96 -8.50 -13.83
CA ALA A 238 -16.92 -9.46 -14.22
C ALA A 238 -15.53 -9.03 -13.73
N PHE A 239 -15.22 -7.73 -13.76
CA PHE A 239 -13.99 -7.20 -13.17
C PHE A 239 -13.93 -7.45 -11.64
N LEU A 240 -15.03 -7.21 -10.91
CA LEU A 240 -15.08 -7.44 -9.47
C LEU A 240 -14.93 -8.93 -9.12
N GLU A 241 -15.56 -9.82 -9.90
CA GLU A 241 -15.47 -11.27 -9.74
C GLU A 241 -14.06 -11.79 -10.04
N GLY A 242 -13.45 -11.33 -11.13
CA GLY A 242 -12.09 -11.69 -11.54
C GLY A 242 -10.98 -10.89 -10.87
N GLY A 243 -11.30 -9.92 -10.01
CA GLY A 243 -10.35 -8.89 -9.57
C GLY A 243 -9.12 -9.44 -8.85
N ILE A 244 -9.28 -10.50 -8.05
CA ILE A 244 -8.16 -11.16 -7.37
C ILE A 244 -7.20 -11.81 -8.37
N GLU A 245 -7.73 -12.49 -9.39
CA GLU A 245 -6.90 -13.16 -10.39
C GLU A 245 -6.25 -12.17 -11.36
N ILE A 246 -6.94 -11.08 -11.70
CA ILE A 246 -6.36 -9.94 -12.44
C ILE A 246 -5.17 -9.39 -11.66
N PHE A 247 -5.35 -9.10 -10.36
CA PHE A 247 -4.28 -8.58 -9.53
C PHE A 247 -3.12 -9.57 -9.38
N ARG A 248 -3.42 -10.85 -9.18
CA ARG A 248 -2.43 -11.93 -9.13
C ARG A 248 -1.60 -12.00 -10.42
N ALA A 249 -2.24 -11.90 -11.58
CA ALA A 249 -1.57 -11.90 -12.87
C ALA A 249 -0.61 -10.70 -13.00
N GLU A 250 -1.00 -9.51 -12.53
CA GLU A 250 -0.11 -8.36 -12.50
C GLU A 250 1.10 -8.57 -11.56
N LEU A 251 0.90 -9.17 -10.38
CA LEU A 251 2.01 -9.49 -9.47
C LEU A 251 3.00 -10.49 -10.09
N VAL A 252 2.50 -11.49 -10.84
CA VAL A 252 3.34 -12.43 -11.60
C VAL A 252 4.15 -11.71 -12.67
N LYS A 253 3.55 -10.77 -13.42
CA LYS A 253 4.26 -9.96 -14.43
C LYS A 253 5.40 -9.14 -13.82
N GLN A 254 5.24 -8.69 -12.57
CA GLN A 254 6.28 -7.99 -11.82
C GLN A 254 7.38 -8.91 -11.24
N LYS A 255 7.33 -10.22 -11.53
CA LYS A 255 8.33 -11.23 -11.12
C LYS A 255 8.48 -11.36 -9.59
N LEU A 256 7.38 -11.17 -8.85
CA LEU A 256 7.36 -11.38 -7.41
C LEU A 256 7.51 -12.86 -7.05
N ALA A 257 8.09 -13.13 -5.89
CA ALA A 257 8.17 -14.50 -5.37
C ALA A 257 6.76 -15.01 -5.02
N PRO A 258 6.47 -16.31 -5.16
CA PRO A 258 5.14 -16.87 -4.88
C PRO A 258 4.58 -16.50 -3.50
N LYS A 259 5.44 -16.48 -2.47
CA LYS A 259 5.05 -16.09 -1.10
C LYS A 259 4.53 -14.65 -1.04
N ASP A 260 5.16 -13.72 -1.75
CA ASP A 260 4.77 -12.31 -1.74
C ASP A 260 3.48 -12.10 -2.54
N ILE A 261 3.28 -12.90 -3.60
CA ILE A 261 2.03 -12.92 -4.36
C ILE A 261 0.87 -13.34 -3.45
N GLU A 262 0.99 -14.46 -2.73
CA GLU A 262 -0.06 -14.93 -1.81
C GLU A 262 -0.37 -13.92 -0.70
N LEU A 263 0.65 -13.26 -0.15
CA LEU A 263 0.45 -12.26 0.89
C LEU A 263 -0.30 -11.02 0.35
N ALA A 264 0.05 -10.57 -0.86
CA ALA A 264 -0.58 -9.43 -1.49
C ALA A 264 -2.02 -9.73 -1.91
N THR A 265 -2.29 -10.89 -2.52
CA THR A 265 -3.65 -11.31 -2.90
C THR A 265 -4.54 -11.55 -1.70
N ALA A 266 -4.01 -12.14 -0.62
CA ALA A 266 -4.75 -12.30 0.63
C ALA A 266 -5.12 -10.95 1.27
N SER A 267 -4.22 -9.97 1.18
CA SER A 267 -4.49 -8.61 1.67
C SER A 267 -5.57 -7.91 0.86
N LEU A 268 -5.55 -8.05 -0.48
CA LEU A 268 -6.60 -7.54 -1.36
C LEU A 268 -7.94 -8.24 -1.07
N HIS A 269 -7.93 -9.57 -0.98
CA HIS A 269 -9.11 -10.36 -0.66
C HIS A 269 -9.71 -9.95 0.69
N LYS A 270 -8.90 -9.72 1.72
CA LYS A 270 -9.39 -9.22 3.00
C LYS A 270 -10.05 -7.83 2.89
N GLY A 271 -9.58 -6.97 1.99
CA GLY A 271 -10.17 -5.65 1.77
C GLY A 271 -11.55 -5.68 1.11
N PHE A 272 -11.80 -6.69 0.26
CA PHE A 272 -13.02 -6.81 -0.54
C PHE A 272 -13.98 -7.91 -0.07
N GLY A 273 -13.48 -8.97 0.58
CA GLY A 273 -14.15 -10.25 0.75
C GLY A 273 -15.54 -10.15 1.37
N ASP A 274 -15.66 -9.45 2.50
CA ASP A 274 -16.94 -9.29 3.20
C ASP A 274 -17.93 -8.39 2.44
N LYS A 275 -17.45 -7.60 1.47
CA LYS A 275 -18.25 -6.63 0.70
C LYS A 275 -18.68 -7.17 -0.66
N LEU A 276 -17.95 -8.11 -1.24
CA LEU A 276 -18.20 -8.64 -2.58
C LEU A 276 -19.62 -9.22 -2.76
N PRO A 277 -20.16 -10.05 -1.85
CA PRO A 277 -21.51 -10.58 -2.02
C PRO A 277 -22.58 -9.49 -2.16
N LEU A 278 -22.44 -8.41 -1.39
CA LEU A 278 -23.36 -7.28 -1.46
C LEU A 278 -23.17 -6.48 -2.76
N LEU A 279 -21.92 -6.24 -3.17
CA LEU A 279 -21.65 -5.58 -4.45
C LEU A 279 -22.21 -6.38 -5.62
N PHE A 280 -22.08 -7.71 -5.62
CA PHE A 280 -22.69 -8.57 -6.63
C PHE A 280 -24.20 -8.46 -6.63
N ARG A 281 -24.84 -8.50 -5.46
CA ARG A 281 -26.30 -8.30 -5.36
C ARG A 281 -26.76 -6.97 -5.97
N VAL A 282 -26.03 -5.87 -5.74
CA VAL A 282 -26.31 -4.57 -6.37
C VAL A 282 -26.14 -4.64 -7.89
N ARG A 283 -25.10 -5.32 -8.40
CA ARG A 283 -24.90 -5.45 -9.85
C ARG A 283 -25.97 -6.32 -10.50
N ASP A 284 -26.37 -7.40 -9.83
CA ASP A 284 -27.39 -8.32 -10.31
C ASP A 284 -28.75 -7.59 -10.39
N SER A 285 -29.15 -6.86 -9.34
CA SER A 285 -30.43 -6.10 -9.36
C SER A 285 -30.48 -5.01 -10.44
N ILE A 286 -29.36 -4.32 -10.70
CA ILE A 286 -29.25 -3.37 -11.83
C ILE A 286 -29.50 -4.09 -13.17
N THR A 287 -28.94 -5.29 -13.34
CA THR A 287 -29.09 -6.08 -14.57
C THR A 287 -30.53 -6.54 -14.76
N ASP A 288 -31.17 -7.01 -13.69
CA ASP A 288 -32.56 -7.49 -13.72
C ASP A 288 -33.52 -6.34 -14.05
N TYR A 289 -33.34 -5.18 -13.43
CA TYR A 289 -34.13 -3.97 -13.72
C TYR A 289 -33.99 -3.51 -15.17
N ALA A 290 -32.76 -3.34 -15.65
CA ALA A 290 -32.50 -2.91 -17.03
C ALA A 290 -32.99 -3.96 -18.06
N SER A 291 -32.89 -5.25 -17.74
CA SER A 291 -33.40 -6.32 -18.61
C SER A 291 -34.93 -6.31 -18.72
N ALA A 292 -35.64 -5.98 -17.63
CA ALA A 292 -37.09 -5.84 -17.65
C ALA A 292 -37.52 -4.66 -18.53
N LEU A 293 -36.83 -3.52 -18.45
CA LEU A 293 -37.02 -2.37 -19.33
C LEU A 293 -36.75 -2.71 -20.80
N LEU A 294 -35.64 -3.40 -21.07
CA LEU A 294 -35.27 -3.86 -22.41
C LEU A 294 -36.36 -4.76 -23.02
N ALA A 295 -36.96 -5.63 -22.20
CA ALA A 295 -38.06 -6.49 -22.63
C ALA A 295 -39.30 -5.69 -23.03
N VAL A 296 -39.62 -4.58 -22.35
CA VAL A 296 -40.70 -3.67 -22.76
C VAL A 296 -40.38 -3.04 -24.12
N VAL A 297 -39.18 -2.49 -24.30
CA VAL A 297 -38.77 -1.87 -25.57
C VAL A 297 -38.86 -2.87 -26.72
N ASN A 298 -38.37 -4.10 -26.52
CA ASN A 298 -38.47 -5.16 -27.53
C ASN A 298 -39.92 -5.53 -27.84
N LEU A 299 -40.80 -5.65 -26.83
CA LEU A 299 -42.22 -5.94 -27.02
C LEU A 299 -42.90 -4.85 -27.87
N LEU A 300 -42.60 -3.58 -27.60
CA LEU A 300 -43.14 -2.44 -28.34
C LEU A 300 -42.63 -2.41 -29.79
N GLU A 301 -41.34 -2.70 -30.02
CA GLU A 301 -40.77 -2.75 -31.38
C GLU A 301 -41.35 -3.91 -32.20
N GLU A 302 -41.45 -5.11 -31.62
CA GLU A 302 -42.00 -6.29 -32.29
C GLU A 302 -43.47 -6.12 -32.70
N ASN A 303 -44.20 -5.23 -32.01
CA ASN A 303 -45.63 -4.98 -32.21
C ASN A 303 -45.92 -3.56 -32.69
N LEU A 304 -44.95 -2.90 -33.33
CA LEU A 304 -45.12 -1.55 -33.83
C LEU A 304 -46.34 -1.44 -34.75
N GLY A 305 -47.21 -0.46 -34.49
CA GLY A 305 -48.46 -0.24 -35.21
C GLY A 305 -49.66 -1.08 -34.71
N LYS A 306 -49.47 -1.98 -33.73
CA LYS A 306 -50.56 -2.70 -33.04
C LYS A 306 -50.92 -2.10 -31.68
N TRP A 307 -50.23 -1.04 -31.29
CA TRP A 307 -50.47 -0.31 -30.07
C TRP A 307 -50.40 1.19 -30.35
N SER A 308 -51.07 1.96 -29.51
CA SER A 308 -51.01 3.43 -29.45
C SER A 308 -50.84 3.87 -28.00
N TYR A 309 -50.43 5.12 -27.83
CA TYR A 309 -50.40 5.78 -26.54
C TYR A 309 -51.32 6.98 -26.60
N ASP A 310 -52.28 7.06 -25.69
CA ASP A 310 -53.15 8.22 -25.54
C ASP A 310 -52.53 9.17 -24.50
N GLU A 311 -51.96 10.29 -24.96
CA GLU A 311 -51.36 11.30 -24.09
C GLU A 311 -52.38 11.94 -23.13
N ALA A 312 -53.68 11.93 -23.44
CA ALA A 312 -54.69 12.54 -22.59
C ALA A 312 -55.06 11.68 -21.38
N THR A 313 -55.02 10.35 -21.54
CA THR A 313 -55.32 9.38 -20.49
C THR A 313 -54.06 8.74 -19.89
N GLU A 314 -52.90 8.95 -20.53
CA GLU A 314 -51.63 8.29 -20.23
C GLU A 314 -51.71 6.76 -20.34
N GLU A 315 -52.62 6.25 -21.17
CA GLU A 315 -52.89 4.82 -21.28
C GLU A 315 -52.22 4.17 -22.52
N PHE A 316 -51.74 2.94 -22.31
CA PHE A 316 -51.34 2.03 -23.38
C PHE A 316 -52.58 1.39 -24.00
N GLU A 317 -52.81 1.64 -25.28
CA GLU A 317 -53.95 1.15 -26.02
C GLU A 317 -53.55 0.04 -27.01
N THR A 318 -54.26 -1.07 -26.98
CA THR A 318 -54.18 -2.12 -27.98
C THR A 318 -55.46 -2.96 -27.99
N GLU A 319 -55.85 -3.45 -29.16
CA GLU A 319 -56.92 -4.44 -29.32
C GLU A 319 -56.43 -5.88 -29.06
N ASP A 320 -55.10 -6.10 -29.04
CA ASP A 320 -54.50 -7.40 -28.78
C ASP A 320 -54.38 -7.66 -27.27
N GLU A 321 -55.31 -8.47 -26.73
CA GLU A 321 -55.35 -8.82 -25.30
C GLU A 321 -54.07 -9.52 -24.82
N ILE A 322 -53.41 -10.30 -25.69
CA ILE A 322 -52.17 -11.00 -25.35
C ILE A 322 -51.03 -9.99 -25.22
N LEU A 323 -50.94 -9.03 -26.15
CA LEU A 323 -49.98 -7.93 -26.08
C LEU A 323 -50.17 -7.11 -24.80
N ARG A 324 -51.42 -6.73 -24.48
CA ARG A 324 -51.76 -6.01 -23.25
C ARG A 324 -51.33 -6.77 -22.00
N ALA A 325 -51.65 -8.05 -21.91
CA ALA A 325 -51.28 -8.88 -20.76
C ALA A 325 -49.75 -9.01 -20.59
N LYS A 326 -49.00 -9.16 -21.69
CA LYS A 326 -47.53 -9.18 -21.66
C LYS A 326 -46.96 -7.85 -21.19
N TYR A 327 -47.49 -6.73 -21.69
CA TYR A 327 -47.05 -5.39 -21.30
C TYR A 327 -47.25 -5.17 -19.80
N ILE A 328 -48.46 -5.44 -19.27
CA ILE A 328 -48.76 -5.33 -17.83
C ILE A 328 -47.82 -6.21 -16.99
N SER A 329 -47.62 -7.47 -17.40
CA SER A 329 -46.71 -8.38 -16.67
C SER A 329 -45.25 -7.90 -16.67
N LEU A 330 -44.80 -7.18 -17.71
CA LEU A 330 -43.47 -6.59 -17.73
C LEU A 330 -43.37 -5.36 -16.81
N LEU A 331 -44.42 -4.54 -16.72
CA LEU A 331 -44.47 -3.43 -15.76
C LEU A 331 -44.37 -3.94 -14.31
N GLU A 332 -45.12 -4.99 -13.97
CA GLU A 332 -45.02 -5.62 -12.64
C GLU A 332 -43.60 -6.12 -12.33
N LYS A 333 -42.89 -6.66 -13.34
CA LYS A 333 -41.48 -7.08 -13.18
C LYS A 333 -40.54 -5.90 -12.98
N ILE A 334 -40.79 -4.79 -13.67
CA ILE A 334 -40.01 -3.55 -13.49
C ILE A 334 -40.18 -3.03 -12.07
N ASP A 335 -41.40 -3.03 -11.53
CA ASP A 335 -41.67 -2.59 -10.15
C ASP A 335 -40.92 -3.46 -9.13
N VAL A 336 -41.00 -4.80 -9.26
CA VAL A 336 -40.26 -5.72 -8.38
C VAL A 336 -38.74 -5.51 -8.48
N ALA A 337 -38.21 -5.38 -9.69
CA ALA A 337 -36.78 -5.17 -9.88
C ALA A 337 -36.31 -3.80 -9.37
N ALA A 338 -37.15 -2.76 -9.47
CA ALA A 338 -36.88 -1.44 -8.92
C ALA A 338 -36.81 -1.47 -7.39
N ASP A 339 -37.74 -2.17 -6.73
CA ASP A 339 -37.73 -2.37 -5.28
C ASP A 339 -36.46 -3.10 -4.83
N GLU A 340 -36.06 -4.16 -5.55
CA GLU A 340 -34.83 -4.90 -5.26
C GLU A 340 -33.57 -4.05 -5.47
N GLN A 341 -33.54 -3.22 -6.52
CA GLN A 341 -32.46 -2.27 -6.76
C GLN A 341 -32.35 -1.23 -5.65
N ASN A 342 -33.47 -0.63 -5.24
CA ASN A 342 -33.53 0.34 -4.15
C ASN A 342 -33.02 -0.28 -2.84
N ALA A 343 -33.50 -1.49 -2.48
CA ALA A 343 -33.04 -2.19 -1.29
C ALA A 343 -31.54 -2.53 -1.34
N ALA A 344 -31.02 -2.90 -2.51
CA ALA A 344 -29.58 -3.16 -2.69
C ALA A 344 -28.75 -1.89 -2.53
N GLU A 345 -29.23 -0.76 -3.04
CA GLU A 345 -28.57 0.54 -2.92
C GLU A 345 -28.57 1.07 -1.48
N GLU A 346 -29.67 0.90 -0.73
CA GLU A 346 -29.73 1.22 0.70
C GLU A 346 -28.67 0.45 1.50
N LEU A 347 -28.55 -0.86 1.26
CA LEU A 347 -27.51 -1.69 1.87
C LEU A 347 -26.10 -1.22 1.49
N ARG A 348 -25.90 -0.78 0.24
CA ARG A 348 -24.63 -0.19 -0.20
C ARG A 348 -24.30 1.08 0.58
N GLN A 349 -25.26 1.97 0.77
CA GLN A 349 -25.09 3.20 1.54
C GLN A 349 -24.78 2.90 3.01
N GLU A 350 -25.49 1.94 3.62
CA GLU A 350 -25.21 1.51 4.99
C GLU A 350 -23.77 1.00 5.12
N MET A 351 -23.30 0.19 4.17
CA MET A 351 -21.92 -0.32 4.15
C MET A 351 -20.89 0.81 4.01
N LEU A 352 -21.15 1.84 3.20
CA LEU A 352 -20.24 2.97 3.05
C LEU A 352 -20.18 3.85 4.30
N SER A 353 -21.25 3.84 5.11
CA SER A 353 -21.33 4.61 6.35
C SER A 353 -20.53 4.02 7.51
N ARG A 354 -20.28 2.70 7.48
CA ARG A 354 -19.42 1.96 8.43
C ARG A 354 -17.96 2.07 7.99
#